data_AF-A0A2D7RP67-F1
#
_entry.id   AF-A0A2D7RP67-F1
#
_cell.length_a   1.000
_cell.length_b   1.000
_cell.length_c   1.000
_cell.angle_alpha   90.00
_cell.angle_beta   90.00
_cell.angle_gamma   90.00
#
_symmetry.space_group_name_H-M   'P 1'
#
loop_
_entity.id
_entity.type
_entity.pdbx_description
1 polymer ?
#
loop_
_entity_poly.entity_id
_entity_poly.type
_entity_poly.pdbx_seq_one_letter_code
_entity_poly.pdbx_strand_id
1 'polypeptide(L)'
;MTGKYYARFSVKHQDSSDSYLRKAYTNLDLHTDGTFVKEKTDWIIMTKMEEQNVGGGDSVILHLDDWEHLEDLSNDPVGQENFVWGSPKSKNVDYKVEHPVFSKDRDGKPTISYIDQFPEPKNMKQGLFLQKLSDALEESKNKVVFPLPVGSTIFSNNYFWLHGRKPFIEHSGLSRELLRIRGTFFS
;
A
#
# COMPACT_ATOMS: atom_id res chain seq x y z
N MET A 1 4.41 10.72 -12.19
CA MET A 1 5.64 9.92 -12.44
C MET A 1 5.64 9.47 -13.90
N THR A 2 6.82 9.50 -14.54
CA THR A 2 7.21 9.08 -15.92
C THR A 2 6.46 9.63 -17.15
N GLY A 3 5.25 10.19 -17.02
CA GLY A 3 4.47 10.62 -18.20
C GLY A 3 4.07 9.45 -19.12
N LYS A 4 4.16 8.22 -18.60
CA LYS A 4 3.81 6.96 -19.28
C LYS A 4 2.71 6.25 -18.50
N TYR A 5 2.07 5.27 -19.11
CA TYR A 5 1.06 4.43 -18.45
C TYR A 5 1.65 3.50 -17.37
N TYR A 6 2.98 3.39 -17.28
CA TYR A 6 3.69 2.60 -16.27
C TYR A 6 4.81 3.43 -15.63
N ALA A 7 5.16 3.06 -14.39
CA ALA A 7 6.33 3.59 -13.69
C ALA A 7 7.35 2.47 -13.46
N ARG A 8 8.64 2.78 -13.68
CA ARG A 8 9.76 1.96 -13.20
C ARG A 8 10.39 2.65 -12.00
N PHE A 9 10.74 1.88 -10.98
CA PHE A 9 11.49 2.40 -9.84
C PHE A 9 12.51 1.37 -9.37
N SER A 10 13.67 1.89 -8.98
CA SER A 10 14.76 1.10 -8.45
C SER A 10 14.83 1.27 -6.94
N VAL A 11 15.11 0.18 -6.23
CA VAL A 11 15.52 0.22 -4.83
C VAL A 11 17.01 -0.10 -4.77
N LYS A 12 17.75 0.73 -4.03
CA LYS A 12 19.21 0.65 -3.89
C LYS A 12 19.59 0.78 -2.41
N HIS A 13 20.86 0.53 -2.09
CA HIS A 13 21.40 0.71 -0.74
C HIS A 13 21.12 2.10 -0.16
N GLN A 14 21.35 3.15 -0.96
CA GLN A 14 21.07 4.53 -0.59
C GLN A 14 20.06 5.15 -1.55
N ASP A 15 19.04 5.79 -1.00
CA ASP A 15 18.08 6.61 -1.73
C ASP A 15 17.75 7.84 -0.89
N SER A 16 17.83 9.02 -1.51
CA SER A 16 17.58 10.31 -0.85
C SER A 16 16.18 10.86 -1.11
N SER A 17 15.30 10.09 -1.75
CA SER A 17 13.93 10.53 -2.01
C SER A 17 13.07 10.40 -0.75
N ASP A 18 11.98 11.16 -0.74
CA ASP A 18 10.91 11.03 0.25
C ASP A 18 10.02 9.78 0.00
N SER A 19 10.33 8.97 -1.01
CA SER A 19 9.52 7.82 -1.39
C SER A 19 9.81 6.63 -0.48
N TYR A 20 8.85 6.28 0.36
CA TYR A 20 8.93 5.11 1.23
C TYR A 20 9.18 3.80 0.47
N LEU A 21 8.61 3.68 -0.74
CA LEU A 21 8.86 2.57 -1.67
C LEU A 21 10.35 2.32 -1.97
N ARG A 22 11.20 3.34 -1.83
CA ARG A 22 12.64 3.27 -2.12
C ARG A 22 13.51 3.06 -0.89
N LYS A 23 12.93 3.11 0.32
CA LYS A 23 13.66 2.80 1.54
C LYS A 23 13.88 1.28 1.62
N ALA A 24 15.12 0.86 1.47
CA ALA A 24 15.45 -0.56 1.36
C ALA A 24 15.29 -1.29 2.70
N TYR A 25 15.78 -0.70 3.78
CA TYR A 25 15.97 -1.40 5.06
C TYR A 25 14.82 -1.21 6.05
N THR A 26 13.71 -0.64 5.59
CA THR A 26 12.48 -0.52 6.37
C THR A 26 11.41 -1.46 5.82
N ASN A 27 10.47 -1.86 6.68
CA ASN A 27 9.26 -2.53 6.21
C ASN A 27 8.47 -1.56 5.31
N LEU A 28 7.82 -2.07 4.28
CA LEU A 28 6.77 -1.36 3.58
C LEU A 28 5.46 -1.96 4.08
N ASP A 29 4.80 -1.24 4.98
CA ASP A 29 3.60 -1.70 5.65
C ASP A 29 2.47 -1.93 4.63
N LEU A 30 1.52 -2.79 5.01
CA LEU A 30 0.37 -3.15 4.22
C LEU A 30 -0.47 -1.92 3.90
N HIS A 31 -0.72 -1.70 2.61
CA HIS A 31 -1.51 -0.58 2.13
C HIS A 31 -2.25 -0.93 0.85
N THR A 32 -3.15 -0.04 0.46
CA THR A 32 -3.74 0.05 -0.88
C THR A 32 -3.24 1.30 -1.59
N ASP A 33 -3.38 1.29 -2.91
CA ASP A 33 -2.95 2.39 -3.76
C ASP A 33 -4.03 3.43 -3.99
N GLY A 34 -3.62 4.67 -4.24
CA GLY A 34 -4.52 5.71 -4.75
C GLY A 34 -5.33 6.46 -3.70
N THR A 35 -5.02 6.30 -2.42
CA THR A 35 -5.75 6.92 -1.28
C THR A 35 -5.76 8.45 -1.29
N PHE A 36 -4.79 9.11 -1.94
CA PHE A 36 -4.66 10.57 -1.91
C PHE A 36 -5.09 11.26 -3.23
N VAL A 37 -5.65 10.51 -4.17
CA VAL A 37 -6.07 11.03 -5.49
C VAL A 37 -7.57 10.83 -5.71
N LYS A 38 -8.18 11.60 -6.60
CA LYS A 38 -9.63 11.48 -6.91
C LYS A 38 -9.93 10.31 -7.84
N GLU A 39 -8.95 9.93 -8.65
CA GLU A 39 -9.04 8.84 -9.60
C GLU A 39 -9.10 7.50 -8.86
N LYS A 40 -10.03 6.65 -9.29
CA LYS A 40 -10.14 5.29 -8.76
C LYS A 40 -8.90 4.48 -9.15
N THR A 41 -8.48 3.64 -8.23
CA THR A 41 -7.49 2.59 -8.47
C THR A 41 -8.14 1.27 -8.09
N ASP A 42 -8.66 0.55 -9.07
CA ASP A 42 -9.39 -0.70 -8.85
C ASP A 42 -8.42 -1.89 -8.80
N TRP A 43 -7.31 -1.79 -9.54
CA TRP A 43 -6.31 -2.84 -9.61
C TRP A 43 -4.90 -2.29 -9.74
N ILE A 44 -3.93 -3.12 -9.35
CA ILE A 44 -2.51 -2.83 -9.42
C ILE A 44 -1.76 -4.00 -10.07
N ILE A 45 -0.68 -3.67 -10.77
CA ILE A 45 0.31 -4.59 -11.31
C ILE A 45 1.67 -4.21 -10.72
N MET A 46 2.37 -5.19 -10.16
CA MET A 46 3.76 -5.06 -9.69
C MET A 46 4.60 -6.18 -10.27
N THR A 47 5.56 -5.83 -11.12
CA THR A 47 6.43 -6.78 -11.83
C THR A 47 7.87 -6.65 -11.34
N LYS A 48 8.52 -7.78 -11.04
CA LYS A 48 9.96 -7.82 -10.75
C LYS A 48 10.76 -7.81 -12.05
N MET A 49 11.49 -6.73 -12.31
CA MET A 49 12.28 -6.55 -13.54
C MET A 49 13.73 -6.99 -13.36
N GLU A 50 14.33 -6.69 -12.21
CA GLU A 50 15.74 -6.95 -11.90
C GLU A 50 15.92 -7.22 -10.41
N GLU A 51 16.88 -8.08 -10.08
CA GLU A 51 17.32 -8.34 -8.71
C GLU A 51 18.81 -8.72 -8.67
N GLN A 52 19.63 -7.96 -7.95
CA GLN A 52 21.06 -8.20 -7.75
C GLN A 52 21.47 -7.91 -6.30
N ASN A 53 22.20 -8.85 -5.68
CA ASN A 53 22.66 -8.76 -4.29
C ASN A 53 21.54 -8.44 -3.29
N VAL A 54 20.36 -9.03 -3.49
CA VAL A 54 19.19 -8.84 -2.64
C VAL A 54 19.01 -10.06 -1.74
N GLY A 55 19.00 -9.84 -0.43
CA GLY A 55 18.45 -10.77 0.55
C GLY A 55 17.19 -10.16 1.19
N GLY A 56 16.19 -10.97 1.48
CA GLY A 56 14.90 -10.51 2.01
C GLY A 56 14.09 -9.69 1.00
N GLY A 57 13.30 -8.73 1.47
CA GLY A 57 12.46 -7.92 0.59
C GLY A 57 11.29 -8.67 -0.04
N ASP A 58 10.81 -9.70 0.62
CA ASP A 58 9.67 -10.49 0.16
C ASP A 58 8.42 -9.64 0.05
N SER A 59 7.58 -9.97 -0.93
CA SER A 59 6.25 -9.38 -1.05
C SER A 59 5.38 -9.87 0.10
N VAL A 60 4.59 -8.97 0.65
CA VAL A 60 3.59 -9.27 1.68
C VAL A 60 2.23 -8.91 1.11
N ILE A 61 1.27 -9.80 1.23
CA ILE A 61 -0.13 -9.54 0.86
C ILE A 61 -1.06 -10.00 1.97
N LEU A 62 -2.22 -9.36 2.07
CA LEU A 62 -3.29 -9.74 2.98
C LEU A 62 -4.63 -9.52 2.27
N HIS A 63 -5.42 -10.59 2.15
CA HIS A 63 -6.81 -10.48 1.73
C HIS A 63 -7.67 -10.07 2.93
N LEU A 64 -8.67 -9.23 2.72
CA LEU A 64 -9.57 -8.84 3.81
C LEU A 64 -10.29 -10.04 4.43
N ASP A 65 -10.78 -10.99 3.62
CA ASP A 65 -11.51 -12.15 4.16
C ASP A 65 -10.63 -13.10 4.99
N ASP A 66 -9.31 -13.03 4.84
CA ASP A 66 -8.36 -13.80 5.65
C ASP A 66 -7.96 -13.05 6.93
N TRP A 67 -8.30 -11.76 7.07
CA TRP A 67 -7.83 -10.93 8.16
C TRP A 67 -8.68 -11.11 9.42
N GLU A 68 -8.04 -11.52 10.52
CA GLU A 68 -8.70 -11.86 11.78
C GLU A 68 -9.38 -10.68 12.49
N HIS A 69 -9.06 -9.44 12.11
CA HIS A 69 -9.62 -8.23 12.69
C HIS A 69 -10.60 -7.48 11.76
N LEU A 70 -10.97 -8.07 10.61
CA LEU A 70 -11.82 -7.43 9.62
C LEU A 70 -13.17 -6.98 10.23
N GLU A 71 -13.85 -7.89 10.93
CA GLU A 71 -15.18 -7.61 11.48
C GLU A 71 -15.14 -6.48 12.51
N ASP A 72 -14.15 -6.49 13.40
CA ASP A 72 -14.00 -5.49 14.45
C ASP A 72 -13.71 -4.09 13.89
N LEU A 73 -12.78 -3.99 12.92
CA LEU A 73 -12.29 -2.70 12.43
C LEU A 73 -13.14 -2.11 11.30
N SER A 74 -13.77 -2.95 10.47
CA SER A 74 -14.66 -2.45 9.40
C SER A 74 -16.03 -1.99 9.93
N ASN A 75 -16.47 -2.52 11.07
CA ASN A 75 -17.70 -2.10 11.74
C ASN A 75 -17.49 -0.96 12.75
N ASP A 76 -16.25 -0.57 13.05
CA ASP A 76 -15.97 0.60 13.88
C ASP A 76 -16.50 1.86 13.16
N PRO A 77 -17.39 2.65 13.80
CA PRO A 77 -17.93 3.87 13.19
C PRO A 77 -16.84 4.84 12.74
N VAL A 78 -15.69 4.88 13.41
CA VAL A 78 -14.56 5.75 13.05
C VAL A 78 -14.00 5.39 11.69
N GLY A 79 -13.89 4.10 11.38
CA GLY A 79 -13.41 3.62 10.08
C GLY A 79 -14.30 4.03 8.90
N GLN A 80 -15.55 4.40 9.18
CA GLN A 80 -16.56 4.84 8.21
C GLN A 80 -16.68 6.38 8.13
N GLU A 81 -16.02 7.13 9.00
CA GLU A 81 -15.92 8.59 8.93
C GLU A 81 -14.94 9.01 7.82
N ASN A 82 -15.11 10.21 7.26
CA ASN A 82 -14.15 10.75 6.32
C ASN A 82 -12.83 11.14 7.02
N PHE A 83 -11.72 10.62 6.50
CA PHE A 83 -10.36 11.05 6.81
C PHE A 83 -9.86 11.97 5.70
N VAL A 84 -8.98 12.91 6.06
CA VAL A 84 -8.26 13.71 5.07
C VAL A 84 -7.02 12.96 4.64
N TRP A 85 -6.78 12.87 3.34
CA TRP A 85 -5.62 12.21 2.77
C TRP A 85 -4.80 13.22 1.96
N GLY A 86 -3.56 13.42 2.37
CA GLY A 86 -2.61 14.36 1.78
C GLY A 86 -1.54 13.65 0.96
N SER A 87 -1.25 14.15 -0.24
CA SER A 87 -0.15 13.63 -1.05
C SER A 87 1.22 14.05 -0.49
N PRO A 88 2.28 13.24 -0.65
CA PRO A 88 3.63 13.69 -0.36
C PRO A 88 4.06 14.77 -1.36
N LYS A 89 4.90 15.71 -0.91
CA LYS A 89 5.33 16.88 -1.70
C LYS A 89 5.88 16.49 -3.08
N SER A 90 6.61 15.38 -3.20
CA SER A 90 7.17 14.91 -4.48
C SER A 90 6.13 14.52 -5.54
N LYS A 91 4.85 14.38 -5.19
CA LYS A 91 3.78 14.05 -6.14
C LYS A 91 3.16 15.27 -6.82
N ASN A 92 3.48 16.48 -6.37
CA ASN A 92 2.94 17.74 -6.92
C ASN A 92 1.41 17.73 -7.06
N VAL A 93 0.69 17.12 -6.10
CA VAL A 93 -0.77 17.20 -6.02
C VAL A 93 -1.10 18.28 -4.99
N ASP A 94 -1.81 19.31 -5.44
CA ASP A 94 -2.12 20.53 -4.67
C ASP A 94 -3.45 20.46 -3.90
N TYR A 95 -4.18 19.36 -4.04
CA TYR A 95 -5.43 19.09 -3.34
C TYR A 95 -5.28 17.95 -2.33
N LYS A 96 -6.21 17.94 -1.37
CA LYS A 96 -6.45 16.80 -0.46
C LYS A 96 -7.75 16.12 -0.85
N VAL A 97 -7.88 14.84 -0.52
CA VAL A 97 -9.12 14.10 -0.70
C VAL A 97 -9.67 13.69 0.65
N GLU A 98 -10.99 13.50 0.70
CA GLU A 98 -11.67 12.99 1.88
C GLU A 98 -12.43 11.73 1.53
N HIS A 99 -12.13 10.64 2.23
CA HIS A 99 -12.85 9.37 2.12
C HIS A 99 -12.65 8.54 3.39
N PRO A 100 -13.53 7.58 3.70
CA PRO A 100 -13.35 6.69 4.83
C PRO A 100 -12.27 5.64 4.56
N VAL A 101 -11.75 5.04 5.63
CA VAL A 101 -10.82 3.90 5.52
C VAL A 101 -11.56 2.67 5.00
N PHE A 102 -12.74 2.38 5.58
CA PHE A 102 -13.59 1.28 5.17
C PHE A 102 -14.82 1.79 4.44
N SER A 103 -15.21 1.06 3.40
CA SER A 103 -16.46 1.26 2.66
C SER A 103 -17.11 -0.10 2.40
N LYS A 104 -18.24 -0.10 1.71
CA LYS A 104 -18.91 -1.33 1.28
C LYS A 104 -18.98 -1.38 -0.24
N ASP A 105 -18.78 -2.56 -0.80
CA ASP A 105 -19.05 -2.82 -2.20
C ASP A 105 -20.57 -2.93 -2.48
N ARG A 106 -20.92 -3.33 -3.70
CA ARG A 106 -22.32 -3.46 -4.13
C ARG A 106 -23.10 -4.54 -3.38
N ASP A 107 -22.41 -5.55 -2.86
CA ASP A 107 -22.99 -6.67 -2.10
C ASP A 107 -22.91 -6.43 -0.59
N GLY A 108 -22.46 -5.25 -0.16
CA GLY A 108 -22.34 -4.88 1.23
C GLY A 108 -21.09 -5.40 1.92
N LYS A 109 -20.13 -5.98 1.19
CA LYS A 109 -18.87 -6.50 1.73
C LYS A 109 -17.87 -5.37 1.99
N PRO A 110 -17.07 -5.45 3.07
CA PRO A 110 -16.08 -4.43 3.37
C PRO A 110 -15.02 -4.29 2.27
N THR A 111 -14.69 -3.05 1.93
CA THR A 111 -13.53 -2.68 1.11
C THR A 111 -12.66 -1.71 1.90
N ILE A 112 -11.36 -1.66 1.60
CA ILE A 112 -10.41 -0.81 2.30
C ILE A 112 -9.68 0.16 1.36
N SER A 113 -9.47 1.39 1.83
CA SER A 113 -8.62 2.41 1.21
C SER A 113 -7.70 3.00 2.28
N TYR A 114 -6.48 2.49 2.39
CA TYR A 114 -5.59 2.79 3.51
C TYR A 114 -4.11 2.78 3.13
N ILE A 115 -3.38 3.76 3.65
CA ILE A 115 -1.93 3.78 3.74
C ILE A 115 -1.57 4.64 4.95
N ASP A 116 -0.61 4.22 5.75
CA ASP A 116 -0.18 4.88 6.99
C ASP A 116 0.37 6.32 6.82
N GLN A 117 1.01 6.60 5.67
CA GLN A 117 1.79 7.81 5.44
C GLN A 117 0.98 9.08 5.13
N PHE A 118 -0.24 8.92 4.62
CA PHE A 118 -1.01 10.03 4.04
C PHE A 118 -2.24 10.53 4.82
N PRO A 119 -2.78 9.85 5.86
CA PRO A 119 -3.92 10.34 6.57
C PRO A 119 -3.51 11.51 7.48
N GLU A 120 -4.39 12.51 7.56
CA GLU A 120 -4.27 13.65 8.45
C GLU A 120 -5.46 13.62 9.43
N PRO A 121 -5.36 12.86 10.54
CA PRO A 121 -6.47 12.69 11.47
C PRO A 121 -6.88 14.04 12.07
N LYS A 122 -8.19 14.35 12.01
CA LYS A 122 -8.73 15.63 12.47
C LYS A 122 -8.83 15.73 13.99
N ASN A 123 -8.78 14.59 14.68
CA ASN A 123 -8.94 14.49 16.13
C ASN A 123 -8.27 13.22 16.68
N MET A 124 -8.20 13.13 18.01
CA MET A 124 -7.60 11.99 18.72
C MET A 124 -8.29 10.67 18.40
N LYS A 125 -9.61 10.66 18.21
CA LYS A 125 -10.39 9.45 17.91
C LYS A 125 -9.94 8.83 16.59
N GLN A 126 -9.79 9.64 15.54
CA GLN A 126 -9.26 9.22 14.25
C GLN A 126 -7.79 8.76 14.35
N GLY A 127 -6.96 9.47 15.11
CA GLY A 127 -5.56 9.08 15.33
C GLY A 127 -5.42 7.71 16.01
N LEU A 128 -6.18 7.48 17.08
CA LEU A 128 -6.19 6.20 17.80
C LEU A 128 -6.71 5.04 16.93
N PHE A 129 -7.74 5.30 16.10
CA PHE A 129 -8.22 4.31 15.15
C PHE A 129 -7.15 3.93 14.11
N LEU A 130 -6.48 4.91 13.51
CA LEU A 130 -5.42 4.66 12.53
C LEU A 130 -4.24 3.90 13.13
N GLN A 131 -3.85 4.21 14.37
CA GLN A 131 -2.83 3.46 15.10
C GLN A 131 -3.25 2.00 15.29
N LYS A 132 -4.44 1.77 15.85
CA LYS A 132 -4.98 0.42 16.07
C LYS A 132 -5.08 -0.37 14.76
N LEU A 133 -5.51 0.28 13.68
CA LEU A 133 -5.58 -0.33 12.35
C LEU A 133 -4.20 -0.73 11.83
N SER A 134 -3.20 0.16 11.95
CA SER A 134 -1.82 -0.12 11.54
C SER A 134 -1.27 -1.33 12.29
N ASP A 135 -1.42 -1.35 13.61
CA ASP A 135 -0.95 -2.46 14.45
C ASP A 135 -1.67 -3.76 14.08
N ALA A 136 -3.00 -3.74 13.92
CA ALA A 136 -3.78 -4.93 13.57
C ALA A 136 -3.49 -5.49 12.16
N LEU A 137 -3.12 -4.64 11.20
CA LEU A 137 -2.67 -5.08 9.88
C LEU A 137 -1.25 -5.67 9.96
N GLU A 138 -0.33 -4.98 10.64
CA GLU A 138 1.07 -5.40 10.70
C GLU A 138 1.33 -6.56 11.67
N GLU A 139 0.44 -6.83 12.63
CA GLU A 139 0.53 -7.98 13.53
C GLU A 139 -0.31 -9.18 13.05
N SER A 140 -1.07 -9.03 11.95
CA SER A 140 -1.88 -10.12 11.41
C SER A 140 -1.04 -11.37 11.13
N LYS A 141 -1.55 -12.51 11.60
CA LYS A 141 -0.93 -13.83 11.42
C LYS A 141 -1.24 -14.44 10.06
N ASN A 142 -2.21 -13.88 9.33
CA ASN A 142 -2.72 -14.41 8.06
C ASN A 142 -2.10 -13.71 6.83
N LYS A 143 -1.07 -12.90 7.05
CA LYS A 143 -0.28 -12.33 5.96
C LYS A 143 0.44 -13.42 5.17
N VAL A 144 0.30 -13.37 3.86
CA VAL A 144 1.07 -14.24 2.95
C VAL A 144 2.36 -13.51 2.58
N VAL A 145 3.49 -14.13 2.90
CA VAL A 145 4.83 -13.60 2.62
C VAL A 145 5.53 -14.53 1.64
N PHE A 146 6.00 -14.00 0.52
CA PHE A 146 6.63 -14.82 -0.51
C PHE A 146 7.66 -14.04 -1.33
N PRO A 147 8.72 -14.72 -1.81
CA PRO A 147 9.64 -14.12 -2.76
C PRO A 147 8.93 -13.94 -4.10
N LEU A 148 9.20 -12.83 -4.79
CA LEU A 148 8.72 -12.57 -6.14
C LEU A 148 9.88 -12.68 -7.15
N PRO A 149 10.03 -13.80 -7.88
CA PRO A 149 11.14 -13.99 -8.82
C PRO A 149 11.14 -12.96 -9.95
N VAL A 150 12.32 -12.70 -10.53
CA VAL A 150 12.45 -11.86 -11.73
C VAL A 150 11.57 -12.40 -12.87
N GLY A 151 10.86 -11.51 -13.55
CA GLY A 151 9.88 -11.85 -14.59
C GLY A 151 8.48 -12.17 -14.05
N SER A 152 8.31 -12.31 -12.73
CA SER A 152 7.00 -12.55 -12.12
C SER A 152 6.24 -11.24 -11.87
N THR A 153 4.91 -11.35 -11.84
CA THR A 153 3.99 -10.24 -11.66
C THR A 153 2.92 -10.56 -10.64
N ILE A 154 2.64 -9.62 -9.75
CA ILE A 154 1.43 -9.60 -8.92
C ILE A 154 0.40 -8.73 -9.62
N PHE A 155 -0.77 -9.30 -9.91
CA PHE A 155 -1.96 -8.57 -10.30
C PHE A 155 -2.98 -8.70 -9.17
N SER A 156 -3.45 -7.56 -8.64
CA SER A 156 -4.28 -7.56 -7.43
C SER A 156 -5.43 -6.56 -7.54
N ASN A 157 -6.57 -6.93 -6.97
CA ASN A 157 -7.70 -6.03 -6.78
C ASN A 157 -7.44 -5.17 -5.54
N ASN A 158 -7.37 -3.86 -5.75
CA ASN A 158 -6.92 -2.89 -4.76
C ASN A 158 -7.98 -2.56 -3.69
N TYR A 159 -9.20 -3.10 -3.81
CA TYR A 159 -10.28 -2.86 -2.84
C TYR A 159 -10.27 -3.80 -1.65
N PHE A 160 -9.66 -4.98 -1.78
CA PHE A 160 -9.70 -6.02 -0.74
C PHE A 160 -8.40 -6.82 -0.59
N TRP A 161 -7.37 -6.48 -1.37
CA TRP A 161 -6.01 -6.94 -1.13
C TRP A 161 -5.14 -5.76 -0.71
N LEU A 162 -4.57 -5.87 0.48
CA LEU A 162 -3.46 -5.02 0.87
C LEU A 162 -2.15 -5.67 0.42
N HIS A 163 -1.16 -4.82 0.17
CA HIS A 163 0.17 -5.25 -0.22
C HIS A 163 1.25 -4.43 0.50
N GLY A 164 2.40 -5.07 0.70
CA GLY A 164 3.55 -4.52 1.40
C GLY A 164 4.83 -5.25 0.99
N ARG A 165 5.91 -4.99 1.72
CA ARG A 165 7.21 -5.62 1.48
C ARG A 165 8.01 -5.70 2.77
N LYS A 166 8.61 -6.87 3.05
CA LYS A 166 9.58 -7.00 4.14
C LYS A 166 10.81 -6.11 3.91
N PRO A 167 11.56 -5.73 4.96
CA PRO A 167 12.85 -5.07 4.78
C PRO A 167 13.83 -5.97 4.02
N PHE A 168 14.77 -5.35 3.31
CA PHE A 168 15.92 -6.05 2.74
C PHE A 168 16.99 -6.27 3.81
N ILE A 169 17.83 -7.29 3.59
CA ILE A 169 19.11 -7.43 4.27
C ILE A 169 20.08 -6.40 3.68
N GLU A 170 20.86 -5.75 4.54
CA GLU A 170 21.79 -4.70 4.13
C GLU A 170 22.88 -5.23 3.21
N HIS A 171 23.07 -4.56 2.07
CA HIS A 171 24.10 -4.86 1.10
C HIS A 171 24.40 -3.62 0.24
N SER A 172 25.66 -3.19 0.17
CA SER A 172 26.06 -1.95 -0.53
C SER A 172 25.83 -2.01 -2.04
N GLY A 173 25.92 -3.20 -2.63
CA GLY A 173 25.61 -3.49 -4.03
C GLY A 173 24.14 -3.86 -4.31
N LEU A 174 23.21 -3.63 -3.37
CA LEU A 174 21.79 -3.95 -3.55
C LEU A 174 21.21 -3.18 -4.75
N SER A 175 20.63 -3.91 -5.70
CA SER A 175 19.85 -3.36 -6.82
C SER A 175 18.60 -4.19 -7.04
N ARG A 176 17.43 -3.55 -7.01
CA ARG A 176 16.17 -4.14 -7.44
C ARG A 176 15.47 -3.16 -8.36
N GLU A 177 14.90 -3.64 -9.45
CA GLU A 177 14.00 -2.85 -10.29
C GLU A 177 12.60 -3.44 -10.33
N LEU A 178 11.61 -2.57 -10.16
CA LEU A 178 10.19 -2.89 -10.22
C LEU A 178 9.50 -2.05 -11.30
N LEU A 179 8.50 -2.65 -11.94
CA LEU A 179 7.54 -1.95 -12.80
C LEU A 179 6.17 -1.97 -12.12
N ARG A 180 5.50 -0.82 -12.12
CA ARG A 180 4.15 -0.67 -11.56
C ARG A 180 3.19 -0.02 -12.53
N ILE A 181 1.99 -0.59 -12.59
CA ILE A 181 0.82 -0.06 -13.31
C ILE A 181 -0.35 -0.08 -12.34
N ARG A 182 -1.23 0.91 -12.46
CA ARG A 182 -2.50 1.01 -11.72
C ARG A 182 -3.58 1.36 -12.72
N GLY A 183 -4.80 0.91 -12.50
CA GLY A 183 -5.89 1.26 -13.38
C GLY A 183 -7.26 0.98 -12.79
N THR A 184 -8.26 1.19 -13.63
CA THR A 184 -9.67 0.95 -13.33
C THR A 184 -10.20 -0.20 -14.17
N PHE A 185 -11.22 -0.88 -13.68
CA PHE A 185 -12.04 -1.76 -14.51
C PHE A 185 -12.96 -0.91 -15.39
N PHE A 186 -13.16 -1.34 -16.63
CA PHE A 186 -14.14 -0.76 -17.53
C PHE A 186 -15.37 -1.67 -17.54
N SER A 187 -16.55 -1.07 -17.38
CA SER A 187 -17.86 -1.71 -17.55
C SER A 187 -18.54 -1.17 -18.79
#